data_AF-A0A1I0SMJ8-F1
#
_entry.id   AF-A0A1I0SMJ8-F1
#
_cell.length_a   1.000
_cell.length_b   1.000
_cell.length_c   1.000
_cell.angle_alpha   90.00
_cell.angle_beta   90.00
_cell.angle_gamma   90.00
#
_symmetry.space_group_name_H-M   'P 1'
#
loop_
_entity.id
_entity.type
_entity.pdbx_description
1 polymer ?
#
loop_
_entity_poly.entity_id
_entity_poly.type
_entity_poly.pdbx_seq_one_letter_code
_entity_poly.pdbx_strand_id
1 'polypeptide(L)'
;MDKFFEYLDAIYGYIYNDSKYFKYGLFEGYDYVMKDGKPVYDPNQIPGGKIDPGKYFITEDIPTVPYMLYELAEELYTTKREPKNAYEYTKIVSQGESYMKAGTIVNQQNQYRIVNEFTGPPTKTMQKRGEFLTKMERETFANIIYGRVPLSAFDEFVKKWEDSGGKEITKEVNEWYQSVKGAK
;
A
#
# COMPACT_ATOMS: atom_id res chain seq x y z
N MET A 1 -19.59 23.20 -15.08
CA MET A 1 -19.49 21.83 -14.54
C MET A 1 -18.84 20.89 -15.56
N ASP A 2 -19.25 20.92 -16.82
CA ASP A 2 -18.73 20.01 -17.86
C ASP A 2 -17.21 20.05 -18.04
N LYS A 3 -16.62 21.26 -18.10
CA LYS A 3 -15.16 21.43 -18.21
C LYS A 3 -14.36 20.91 -17.01
N PHE A 4 -14.98 20.87 -15.84
CA PHE A 4 -14.36 20.28 -14.65
C PHE A 4 -14.32 18.76 -14.76
N PHE A 5 -15.39 18.13 -15.26
CA PHE A 5 -15.40 16.68 -15.48
C PHE A 5 -14.49 16.25 -16.64
N GLU A 6 -14.40 17.04 -17.73
CA GLU A 6 -13.40 16.80 -18.79
C GLU A 6 -11.97 16.86 -18.24
N TYR A 7 -11.69 17.80 -17.33
CA TYR A 7 -10.41 17.92 -16.64
C TYR A 7 -10.13 16.69 -15.76
N LEU A 8 -11.10 16.24 -14.95
CA LEU A 8 -10.96 15.04 -14.12
C LEU A 8 -10.75 13.78 -14.96
N ASP A 9 -11.50 13.63 -16.06
CA ASP A 9 -11.38 12.50 -16.99
C ASP A 9 -9.97 12.44 -17.60
N ALA A 10 -9.41 13.59 -18.00
CA ALA A 10 -8.06 13.66 -18.53
C ALA A 10 -6.99 13.21 -17.51
N ILE A 11 -7.13 13.62 -16.25
CA ILE A 11 -6.20 13.28 -15.15
C ILE A 11 -6.34 11.82 -14.73
N TYR A 12 -7.57 11.34 -14.56
CA TYR A 12 -7.81 9.95 -14.16
C TYR A 12 -7.38 8.99 -15.28
N GLY A 13 -7.63 9.34 -16.53
CA GLY A 13 -7.09 8.60 -17.67
C GLY A 13 -5.57 8.49 -17.60
N TYR A 14 -4.84 9.53 -17.18
CA TYR A 14 -3.37 9.46 -17.08
C TYR A 14 -2.93 8.41 -16.05
N ILE A 15 -3.60 8.40 -14.91
CA ILE A 15 -3.29 7.53 -13.77
C ILE A 15 -3.66 6.08 -14.06
N TYR A 16 -4.80 5.86 -14.72
CA TYR A 16 -5.30 4.55 -15.11
C TYR A 16 -4.77 4.07 -16.47
N ASN A 17 -3.83 4.81 -17.06
CA ASN A 17 -3.20 4.50 -18.35
C ASN A 17 -4.22 4.35 -19.50
N ASP A 18 -5.27 5.16 -19.48
CA ASP A 18 -6.33 5.27 -20.49
C ASP A 18 -6.46 6.71 -21.06
N SER A 19 -5.49 7.58 -20.77
CA SER A 19 -5.53 8.97 -21.24
C SER A 19 -5.32 9.07 -22.74
N LYS A 20 -6.25 9.72 -23.43
CA LYS A 20 -6.04 10.23 -24.79
C LYS A 20 -5.17 11.50 -24.85
N TYR A 21 -4.97 12.17 -23.71
CA TYR A 21 -4.25 13.45 -23.63
C TYR A 21 -2.80 13.29 -23.19
N PHE A 22 -2.55 12.37 -22.25
CA PHE A 22 -1.26 12.23 -21.57
C PHE A 22 -0.68 10.82 -21.78
N LYS A 23 -0.26 10.54 -23.02
CA LYS A 23 0.23 9.19 -23.39
C LYS A 23 1.51 8.80 -22.65
N TYR A 24 2.49 9.70 -22.60
CA TYR A 24 3.81 9.40 -22.05
C TYR A 24 4.05 10.02 -20.68
N GLY A 25 3.41 11.14 -20.38
CA GLY A 25 3.54 11.91 -19.15
C GLY A 25 2.66 13.15 -19.25
N LEU A 26 2.62 13.95 -18.20
CA LEU A 26 1.81 15.17 -18.14
C LEU A 26 2.41 16.26 -19.02
N PHE A 27 3.72 16.51 -18.94
CA PHE A 27 4.37 17.58 -19.70
C PHE A 27 5.82 17.24 -20.07
N GLU A 28 6.11 17.21 -21.38
CA GLU A 28 7.47 17.02 -21.87
C GLU A 28 8.40 18.14 -21.36
N GLY A 29 9.60 17.76 -20.90
CA GLY A 29 10.55 18.63 -20.24
C GLY A 29 10.38 18.74 -18.72
N TYR A 30 9.33 18.16 -18.14
CA TYR A 30 9.06 18.20 -16.70
C TYR A 30 9.10 16.80 -16.08
N ASP A 31 8.24 15.88 -16.53
CA ASP A 31 8.14 14.51 -16.00
C ASP A 31 8.64 13.44 -16.98
N TYR A 32 8.88 13.80 -18.24
CA TYR A 32 9.56 12.99 -19.24
C TYR A 32 10.18 13.86 -20.34
N VAL A 33 11.04 13.28 -21.16
CA VAL A 33 11.51 13.87 -22.43
C VAL A 33 11.48 12.83 -23.55
N MET A 34 11.32 13.27 -24.80
CA MET A 34 11.46 12.37 -25.95
C MET A 34 12.91 12.33 -26.42
N LYS A 35 13.47 11.11 -26.57
CA LYS A 35 14.78 10.87 -27.19
C LYS A 35 14.64 9.75 -28.21
N ASP A 36 15.08 9.99 -29.44
CA ASP A 36 15.03 9.02 -30.54
C ASP A 36 13.63 8.39 -30.73
N GLY A 37 12.59 9.22 -30.57
CA GLY A 37 11.19 8.80 -30.70
C GLY A 37 10.63 7.97 -29.53
N LYS A 38 11.38 7.82 -28.44
CA LYS A 38 10.97 7.11 -27.22
C LYS A 38 10.92 8.04 -26.00
N PRO A 39 9.97 7.83 -25.07
CA PRO A 39 9.93 8.60 -23.84
C PRO A 39 11.05 8.13 -22.89
N VAL A 40 11.66 9.09 -22.20
CA VAL A 40 12.66 8.87 -21.16
C VAL A 40 12.19 9.56 -19.89
N TYR A 41 12.13 8.79 -18.80
CA TYR A 41 11.60 9.24 -17.50
C TYR A 41 12.69 9.50 -16.45
N ASP A 42 13.94 9.15 -16.76
CA ASP A 42 15.10 9.34 -15.88
C ASP A 42 15.30 10.84 -15.54
N PRO A 43 15.21 11.23 -14.26
CA PRO A 43 15.35 12.62 -13.85
C PRO A 43 16.65 13.29 -14.31
N ASN A 44 17.75 12.52 -14.44
CA ASN A 44 19.05 13.05 -14.87
C ASN A 44 19.08 13.42 -16.35
N GLN A 45 18.09 12.94 -17.11
CA GLN A 45 17.99 13.17 -18.54
C GLN A 45 16.97 14.25 -18.90
N ILE A 46 16.25 14.78 -17.91
CA ILE A 46 15.29 15.88 -18.05
C ILE A 46 16.03 17.21 -17.84
N PRO A 47 16.03 18.14 -18.82
CA PRO A 47 16.65 19.45 -18.67
C PRO A 47 16.09 20.22 -17.46
N GLY A 48 16.97 20.71 -16.58
CA GLY A 48 16.55 21.39 -15.35
C GLY A 48 16.11 20.46 -14.22
N GLY A 49 16.13 19.15 -14.45
CA GLY A 49 15.69 18.14 -13.50
C GLY A 49 14.18 17.89 -13.56
N LYS A 50 13.76 16.80 -12.92
CA LYS A 50 12.35 16.41 -12.89
C LYS A 50 11.53 17.33 -12.00
N ILE A 51 10.38 17.77 -12.51
CA ILE A 51 9.32 18.44 -11.74
C ILE A 51 8.07 17.57 -11.87
N ASP A 52 7.28 17.47 -10.80
CA ASP A 52 5.99 16.75 -10.81
C ASP A 52 4.85 17.72 -11.17
N PRO A 53 4.31 17.68 -12.41
CA PRO A 53 3.23 18.58 -12.80
C PRO A 53 1.92 18.30 -12.06
N GLY A 54 1.76 17.11 -11.48
CA GLY A 54 0.58 16.72 -10.72
C GLY A 54 0.33 17.59 -9.48
N LYS A 55 1.38 18.25 -8.96
CA LYS A 55 1.27 19.23 -7.86
C LYS A 55 0.49 20.50 -8.21
N TYR A 56 0.23 20.72 -9.49
CA TYR A 56 -0.50 21.90 -9.99
C TYR A 56 -1.93 21.56 -10.41
N PHE A 57 -2.41 20.36 -10.07
CA PHE A 57 -3.79 19.98 -10.28
C PHE A 57 -4.75 20.76 -9.37
N ILE A 58 -5.93 21.08 -9.90
CA ILE A 58 -7.06 21.71 -9.17
C ILE A 58 -7.52 20.82 -8.00
N THR A 59 -7.39 19.50 -8.14
CA THR A 59 -7.77 18.51 -7.12
C THR A 59 -6.58 17.60 -6.82
N GLU A 60 -6.20 17.51 -5.55
CA GLU A 60 -5.11 16.64 -5.09
C GLU A 60 -5.62 15.23 -4.72
N ASP A 61 -6.90 15.12 -4.34
CA ASP A 61 -7.54 13.85 -3.98
C ASP A 61 -7.96 13.09 -5.24
N ILE A 62 -7.01 12.32 -5.78
CA ILE A 62 -7.28 11.39 -6.87
C ILE A 62 -7.82 10.10 -6.26
N PRO A 63 -8.97 9.57 -6.74
CA PRO A 63 -9.46 8.25 -6.38
C PRO A 63 -8.37 7.22 -6.63
N THR A 64 -8.12 6.37 -5.63
CA THR A 64 -7.19 5.25 -5.77
C THR A 64 -8.00 3.97 -5.79
N VAL A 65 -7.76 3.12 -6.79
CA VAL A 65 -8.29 1.77 -6.78
C VAL A 65 -7.47 0.97 -5.77
N PRO A 66 -8.11 0.31 -4.78
CA PRO A 66 -7.39 -0.53 -3.83
C PRO A 66 -6.46 -1.49 -4.53
N TYR A 67 -5.24 -1.63 -4.02
CA TYR A 67 -4.21 -2.56 -4.49
C TYR A 67 -3.60 -2.30 -5.88
N MET A 68 -4.11 -1.35 -6.67
CA MET A 68 -3.59 -1.04 -8.02
C MET A 68 -2.07 -0.84 -8.07
N LEU A 69 -1.50 -0.10 -7.12
CA LEU A 69 -0.05 0.14 -7.09
C LEU A 69 0.74 -1.14 -6.77
N TYR A 70 0.18 -2.07 -5.99
CA TYR A 70 0.81 -3.36 -5.70
C TYR A 70 0.70 -4.30 -6.89
N GLU A 71 -0.43 -4.32 -7.60
CA GLU A 71 -0.60 -5.05 -8.86
C GLU A 71 0.37 -4.55 -9.92
N LEU A 72 0.50 -3.23 -10.08
CA LEU A 72 1.45 -2.62 -10.99
C LEU A 72 2.91 -2.92 -10.60
N ALA A 73 3.23 -2.87 -9.30
CA ALA A 73 4.54 -3.25 -8.79
C ALA A 73 4.87 -4.72 -9.10
N GLU A 74 3.91 -5.63 -8.91
CA GLU A 74 4.05 -7.04 -9.27
C GLU A 74 4.25 -7.25 -10.77
N GLU A 75 3.42 -6.61 -11.60
CA GLU A 75 3.53 -6.69 -13.05
C GLU A 75 4.92 -6.23 -13.52
N LEU A 76 5.36 -5.04 -13.12
CA LEU A 76 6.66 -4.49 -13.49
C LEU A 76 7.83 -5.34 -12.94
N TYR A 77 7.70 -5.86 -11.72
CA TYR A 77 8.73 -6.69 -11.10
C TYR A 77 8.90 -8.04 -11.80
N THR A 78 7.78 -8.69 -12.17
CA THR A 78 7.76 -10.05 -12.72
C THR A 78 8.01 -10.07 -14.22
N THR A 79 7.38 -9.15 -14.97
CA THR A 79 7.50 -9.09 -16.44
C THR A 79 8.75 -8.36 -16.90
N LYS A 80 9.34 -7.51 -16.04
CA LYS A 80 10.47 -6.62 -16.37
C LYS A 80 10.19 -5.71 -17.57
N ARG A 81 8.91 -5.44 -17.90
CA ARG A 81 8.56 -4.48 -18.95
C ARG A 81 8.96 -3.06 -18.54
N GLU A 82 9.22 -2.23 -19.54
CA GLU A 82 9.40 -0.79 -19.33
C GLU A 82 8.08 -0.12 -18.85
N PRO A 83 8.16 0.96 -18.06
CA PRO A 83 6.98 1.74 -17.69
C PRO A 83 6.34 2.38 -18.93
N LYS A 84 5.01 2.38 -18.99
CA LYS A 84 4.23 2.91 -20.12
C LYS A 84 4.17 4.43 -20.13
N ASN A 85 4.25 5.04 -18.96
CA ASN A 85 4.14 6.48 -18.77
C ASN A 85 4.94 6.97 -17.54
N ALA A 86 5.03 8.28 -17.37
CA ALA A 86 5.72 8.92 -16.26
C ALA A 86 5.08 8.59 -14.90
N TYR A 87 3.79 8.22 -14.84
CA TYR A 87 3.12 7.81 -13.60
C TYR A 87 3.67 6.48 -13.09
N GLU A 88 3.68 5.44 -13.93
CA GLU A 88 4.24 4.13 -13.58
C GLU A 88 5.72 4.26 -13.19
N TYR A 89 6.50 5.06 -13.93
CA TYR A 89 7.90 5.29 -13.59
C TYR A 89 8.04 5.95 -12.21
N THR A 90 7.31 7.05 -11.98
CA THR A 90 7.42 7.85 -10.74
C THR A 90 6.96 7.09 -9.51
N LYS A 91 5.84 6.37 -9.63
CA LYS A 91 5.23 5.69 -8.49
C LYS A 91 5.89 4.37 -8.18
N ILE A 92 6.43 3.68 -9.19
CA ILE A 92 6.92 2.31 -9.04
C ILE A 92 8.41 2.18 -9.38
N VAL A 93 8.80 2.43 -10.63
CA VAL A 93 10.16 2.10 -11.11
C VAL A 93 11.23 2.92 -10.42
N SER A 94 11.01 4.23 -10.23
CA SER A 94 11.99 5.13 -9.61
C SER A 94 12.19 4.86 -8.11
N GLN A 95 11.32 4.08 -7.49
CA GLN A 95 11.47 3.64 -6.10
C GLN A 95 12.50 2.50 -5.96
N GLY A 96 12.88 1.88 -7.09
CA GLY A 96 13.88 0.83 -7.17
C GLY A 96 13.32 -0.58 -7.01
N GLU A 97 14.18 -1.56 -7.28
CA GLU A 97 13.78 -2.97 -7.33
C GLU A 97 13.26 -3.51 -5.99
N SER A 98 13.85 -3.07 -4.87
CA SER A 98 13.40 -3.46 -3.53
C SER A 98 11.95 -3.05 -3.25
N TYR A 99 11.54 -1.87 -3.73
CA TYR A 99 10.16 -1.41 -3.59
C TYR A 99 9.20 -2.26 -4.40
N MET A 100 9.54 -2.54 -5.67
CA MET A 100 8.72 -3.38 -6.54
C MET A 100 8.59 -4.81 -6.00
N LYS A 101 9.69 -5.38 -5.49
CA LYS A 101 9.69 -6.69 -4.82
C LYS A 101 8.81 -6.69 -3.57
N ALA A 102 8.91 -5.67 -2.73
CA ALA A 102 8.06 -5.54 -1.54
C ALA A 102 6.57 -5.44 -1.92
N GLY A 103 6.24 -4.61 -2.92
CA GLY A 103 4.88 -4.49 -3.43
C GLY A 103 4.33 -5.81 -3.98
N THR A 104 5.18 -6.58 -4.67
CA THR A 104 4.85 -7.93 -5.16
C THR A 104 4.48 -8.87 -4.01
N ILE A 105 5.32 -8.93 -2.96
CA ILE A 105 5.07 -9.79 -1.80
C ILE A 105 3.76 -9.39 -1.11
N VAL A 106 3.51 -8.09 -0.94
CA VAL A 106 2.26 -7.59 -0.36
C VAL A 106 1.06 -8.01 -1.21
N ASN A 107 1.14 -7.87 -2.54
CA ASN A 107 0.04 -8.22 -3.43
C ASN A 107 -0.30 -9.72 -3.37
N GLN A 108 0.72 -10.57 -3.44
CA GLN A 108 0.57 -12.03 -3.39
C GLN A 108 0.01 -12.53 -2.05
N GLN A 109 0.24 -11.77 -0.98
CA GLN A 109 -0.28 -12.06 0.35
C GLN A 109 -1.70 -11.53 0.60
N ASN A 110 -2.30 -10.78 -0.33
CA ASN A 110 -3.65 -10.21 -0.13
C ASN A 110 -4.70 -11.28 0.23
N GLN A 111 -4.59 -12.49 -0.33
CA GLN A 111 -5.49 -13.61 -0.01
C GLN A 111 -5.42 -14.08 1.45
N TYR A 112 -4.31 -13.83 2.14
CA TYR A 112 -4.10 -14.20 3.55
C TYR A 112 -4.36 -13.02 4.50
N ARG A 113 -4.60 -11.82 3.97
CA ARG A 113 -4.78 -10.61 4.75
C ARG A 113 -6.15 -10.63 5.42
N ILE A 114 -6.16 -10.61 6.74
CA ILE A 114 -7.38 -10.44 7.54
C ILE A 114 -7.44 -8.98 7.98
N VAL A 115 -8.52 -8.29 7.60
CA VAL A 115 -8.76 -6.91 8.03
C VAL A 115 -9.23 -6.92 9.47
N ASN A 116 -8.63 -6.07 10.30
CA ASN A 116 -9.12 -5.87 11.66
C ASN A 116 -10.42 -5.07 11.62
N GLU A 117 -11.53 -5.74 11.91
CA GLU A 117 -12.88 -5.14 11.96
C GLU A 117 -13.13 -4.41 13.29
N PHE A 118 -12.24 -4.52 14.28
CA PHE A 118 -12.35 -3.78 15.53
C PHE A 118 -11.90 -2.33 15.35
N THR A 119 -12.87 -1.41 15.35
CA THR A 119 -12.67 0.04 15.21
C THR A 119 -13.09 0.84 16.44
N GLY A 120 -13.44 0.15 17.53
CA GLY A 120 -13.81 0.77 18.80
C GLY A 120 -12.60 1.30 19.59
N PRO A 121 -12.86 2.02 20.70
CA PRO A 121 -11.80 2.38 21.64
C PRO A 121 -11.18 1.13 22.27
N PRO A 122 -9.91 1.18 22.74
CA PRO A 122 -9.28 0.04 23.41
C PRO A 122 -10.14 -0.48 24.57
N THR A 123 -10.35 -1.80 24.60
CA THR A 123 -11.15 -2.46 25.63
C THR A 123 -10.51 -2.34 27.02
N LYS A 124 -11.25 -2.66 28.08
CA LYS A 124 -10.72 -2.58 29.45
C LYS A 124 -9.49 -3.47 29.63
N THR A 125 -9.51 -4.67 29.07
CA THR A 125 -8.38 -5.59 29.16
C THR A 125 -7.22 -5.16 28.27
N MET A 126 -7.49 -4.64 27.06
CA MET A 126 -6.43 -4.05 26.21
C MET A 126 -5.69 -2.92 26.94
N GLN A 127 -6.39 -2.02 27.65
CA GLN A 127 -5.75 -0.95 28.41
C GLN A 127 -4.85 -1.47 29.55
N LYS A 128 -5.24 -2.57 30.20
CA LYS A 128 -4.50 -3.13 31.34
C LYS A 128 -3.35 -4.06 30.94
N ARG A 129 -3.49 -4.79 29.83
CA ARG A 129 -2.59 -5.90 29.45
C ARG A 129 -2.02 -5.78 28.05
N GLY A 130 -2.51 -4.88 27.21
CA GLY A 130 -2.15 -4.78 25.79
C GLY A 130 -0.65 -4.63 25.56
N GLU A 131 0.02 -3.73 26.27
CA GLU A 131 1.48 -3.53 26.12
C GLU A 131 2.27 -4.82 26.43
N PHE A 132 1.89 -5.53 27.50
CA PHE A 132 2.50 -6.79 27.87
C PHE A 132 2.29 -7.86 26.80
N LEU A 133 1.06 -8.00 26.29
CA LEU A 133 0.72 -8.96 25.24
C LEU A 133 1.46 -8.65 23.93
N THR A 134 1.49 -7.39 23.51
CA THR A 134 2.23 -6.95 22.30
C THR A 134 3.73 -7.17 22.45
N LYS A 135 4.30 -6.93 23.63
CA LYS A 135 5.71 -7.22 23.90
C LYS A 135 6.00 -8.73 23.77
N MET A 136 5.19 -9.57 24.39
CA MET A 136 5.30 -11.03 24.31
C MET A 136 5.23 -11.54 22.86
N GLU A 137 4.30 -11.01 22.07
CA GLU A 137 4.15 -11.31 20.65
C GLU A 137 5.41 -10.93 19.86
N ARG A 138 5.87 -9.68 19.99
CA ARG A 138 7.06 -9.17 19.28
C ARG A 138 8.31 -9.98 19.60
N GLU A 139 8.55 -10.28 20.88
CA GLU A 139 9.70 -11.07 21.32
C GLU A 139 9.65 -12.50 20.78
N THR A 140 8.47 -13.15 20.85
CA THR A 140 8.30 -14.51 20.31
C THR A 140 8.55 -14.53 18.81
N PHE A 141 7.91 -13.63 18.05
CA PHE A 141 8.01 -13.61 16.59
C PHE A 141 9.43 -13.27 16.14
N ALA A 142 10.10 -12.32 16.79
CA ALA A 142 11.50 -12.01 16.52
C ALA A 142 12.39 -13.25 16.73
N ASN A 143 12.21 -13.98 17.84
CA ASN A 143 12.99 -15.18 18.09
C ASN A 143 12.73 -16.30 17.06
N ILE A 144 11.49 -16.46 16.58
CA ILE A 144 11.16 -17.40 15.49
C ILE A 144 11.87 -16.97 14.20
N ILE A 145 11.76 -15.70 13.80
CA ILE A 145 12.35 -15.16 12.56
C ILE A 145 13.87 -15.30 12.56
N TYR A 146 14.53 -15.03 13.70
CA TYR A 146 15.98 -15.19 13.85
C TYR A 146 16.42 -16.64 14.09
N GLY A 147 15.50 -17.61 14.06
CA GLY A 147 15.82 -19.04 14.24
C GLY A 147 16.31 -19.40 15.65
N ARG A 148 16.05 -18.56 16.66
CA ARG A 148 16.43 -18.82 18.06
C ARG A 148 15.50 -19.84 18.72
N VAL A 149 14.27 -19.97 18.22
CA VAL A 149 13.27 -20.95 18.64
C VAL A 149 12.60 -21.56 17.40
N PRO A 150 12.10 -22.81 17.46
CA PRO A 150 11.39 -23.43 16.33
C PRO A 150 10.02 -22.77 16.09
N LEU A 151 9.45 -23.00 14.91
CA LEU A 151 8.10 -22.51 14.56
C LEU A 151 7.01 -22.97 15.55
N SER A 152 7.17 -24.15 16.16
CA SER A 152 6.26 -24.68 17.18
C SER A 152 6.19 -23.82 18.46
N ALA A 153 7.12 -22.88 18.67
CA ALA A 153 7.02 -21.89 19.75
C ALA A 153 5.78 -20.98 19.61
N PHE A 154 5.22 -20.87 18.40
CA PHE A 154 3.99 -20.14 18.16
C PHE A 154 2.81 -20.73 18.97
N ASP A 155 2.66 -22.05 19.04
CA ASP A 155 1.56 -22.69 19.75
C ASP A 155 1.61 -22.42 21.26
N GLU A 156 2.82 -22.37 21.82
CA GLU A 156 3.03 -22.00 23.22
C GLU A 156 2.75 -20.52 23.46
N PHE A 157 3.17 -19.65 22.54
CA PHE A 157 2.84 -18.22 22.58
C PHE A 157 1.33 -17.99 22.58
N VAL A 158 0.58 -18.64 21.69
CA VAL A 158 -0.89 -18.50 21.63
C VAL A 158 -1.53 -18.84 22.98
N LYS A 159 -1.15 -19.97 23.59
CA LYS A 159 -1.65 -20.35 24.92
C LYS A 159 -1.33 -19.30 25.98
N LYS A 160 -0.08 -18.82 26.03
CA LYS A 160 0.34 -17.78 26.99
C LYS A 160 -0.39 -16.46 26.77
N TRP A 161 -0.55 -16.05 25.51
CA TRP A 161 -1.26 -14.83 25.13
C TRP A 161 -2.71 -14.90 25.58
N GLU A 162 -3.39 -16.01 25.29
CA GLU A 162 -4.76 -16.29 25.70
C GLU A 162 -4.94 -16.19 27.22
N ASP A 163 -4.07 -16.87 27.97
CA ASP A 163 -4.13 -16.93 29.43
C ASP A 163 -3.74 -15.61 30.10
N SER A 164 -2.96 -14.77 29.40
CA SER A 164 -2.49 -13.47 29.90
C SER A 164 -3.47 -12.31 29.64
N GLY A 165 -4.66 -12.60 29.14
CA GLY A 165 -5.72 -11.62 28.88
C GLY A 165 -6.23 -11.61 27.45
N GLY A 166 -5.62 -12.40 26.55
CA GLY A 166 -6.05 -12.53 25.17
C GLY A 166 -7.49 -13.04 25.03
N LYS A 167 -7.89 -14.05 25.82
CA LYS A 167 -9.27 -14.57 25.82
C LYS A 167 -10.30 -13.49 26.18
N GLU A 168 -10.00 -12.69 27.19
CA GLU A 168 -10.91 -11.62 27.63
C GLU A 168 -10.97 -10.50 26.59
N ILE A 169 -9.84 -10.13 25.99
CA ILE A 169 -9.82 -9.18 24.87
C ILE A 169 -10.67 -9.68 23.70
N THR A 170 -10.51 -10.95 23.30
CA THR A 170 -11.31 -11.56 22.23
C THR A 170 -12.81 -11.49 22.55
N LYS A 171 -13.20 -11.77 23.79
CA LYS A 171 -14.58 -11.66 24.25
C LYS A 171 -15.09 -10.22 24.19
N GLU A 172 -14.35 -9.26 24.75
CA GLU A 172 -14.71 -7.84 24.74
C GLU A 172 -14.86 -7.28 23.30
N VAL A 173 -13.97 -7.68 22.39
CA VAL A 173 -14.04 -7.31 20.96
C VAL A 173 -15.28 -7.92 20.30
N ASN A 174 -15.58 -9.19 20.57
CA ASN A 174 -16.77 -9.84 20.03
C ASN A 174 -18.06 -9.21 20.55
N GLU A 175 -18.13 -8.88 21.84
CA GLU A 175 -19.25 -8.15 22.45
C GLU A 175 -19.44 -6.78 21.80
N TRP A 176 -18.34 -6.02 21.62
CA TRP A 176 -18.38 -4.76 20.88
C TRP A 176 -18.92 -4.97 19.46
N TYR A 177 -18.41 -5.98 18.74
CA TYR A 177 -18.82 -6.24 17.37
C TYR A 177 -20.31 -6.56 17.26
N GLN A 178 -20.85 -7.38 18.18
CA GLN A 178 -22.29 -7.65 18.22
C GLN A 178 -23.12 -6.39 18.50
N SER A 179 -22.61 -5.45 19.31
CA SER A 179 -23.34 -4.21 19.60
C SER A 179 -23.43 -3.25 18.41
N VAL A 180 -22.48 -3.32 17.47
CA VAL A 180 -22.46 -2.46 16.26
C VAL A 180 -22.95 -3.15 14.99
N LYS A 181 -22.98 -4.49 14.95
CA LYS A 181 -23.39 -5.26 13.75
C LYS A 181 -24.83 -4.97 13.31
N GLY A 182 -25.73 -4.62 14.24
CA GLY A 182 -27.12 -4.23 13.95
C GLY A 182 -27.31 -2.77 13.55
N ALA A 183 -26.24 -1.96 13.52
CA ALA A 183 -26.27 -0.54 13.17
C ALA A 183 -25.72 -0.25 11.76
N LYS A 184 -25.45 -1.29 10.97
CA LYS A 184 -25.08 -1.19 9.54
C LYS A 184 -26.31 -1.27 8.65
#